data_AF-A0A3S1D8N4-F1
#
_entry.id   AF-A0A3S1D8N4-F1
#
_cell.length_a   1.000
_cell.length_b   1.000
_cell.length_c   1.000
_cell.angle_alpha   90.00
_cell.angle_beta   90.00
_cell.angle_gamma   90.00
#
_symmetry.space_group_name_H-M   'P 1'
#
loop_
_entity.id
_entity.type
_entity.pdbx_description
1 polymer ?
#
loop_
_entity_poly.entity_id
_entity_poly.type
_entity_poly.pdbx_seq_one_letter_code
_entity_poly.pdbx_strand_id
1 'polypeptide(L)'
;MARNHKREAAAFNKANRALEQTILSLRACNSYERLQAILKSIDKAKKSTQSPYFPQNLTVQHHTIILGQKETINSLVREKTLAFPAPVVPVAQDVPVAQDVPVAQDVPVAQDVPVAQNVLVVRYAPVEEANELSDQPQHENNRVEFDRTRFSDLQKVFVQMMFLSDKVEELYTKHEYYVAENNDKEASYRKAADAGRALYDQISSLCSQYVKKEIDLDAFKQQSTDLLKNDNPNVAELKTHREYKDVLVNLLIALTGVGLLAIAAMSVYNGRFTMFKTNTDSGSKIDALKDTLEHVQTTVNPN
;
A
#
# COMPACT_ATOMS: atom_id res chain seq x y z
N MET A 1 -5.33 -28.42 -19.68
CA MET A 1 -5.27 -27.56 -18.47
C MET A 1 -3.87 -27.48 -17.85
N ALA A 2 -3.15 -28.59 -17.61
CA ALA A 2 -1.82 -28.56 -16.96
C ALA A 2 -0.72 -27.70 -17.62
N ARG A 3 -0.70 -27.54 -18.96
CA ARG A 3 0.29 -26.68 -19.64
C ARG A 3 0.08 -25.18 -19.40
N ASN A 4 -1.16 -24.74 -19.19
CA ASN A 4 -1.48 -23.33 -18.98
C ASN A 4 -1.05 -22.90 -17.57
N HIS A 5 -1.33 -23.72 -16.55
CA HIS A 5 -0.85 -23.49 -15.18
C HIS A 5 0.68 -23.40 -15.09
N LYS A 6 1.42 -24.26 -15.81
CA LYS A 6 2.90 -24.20 -15.80
C LYS A 6 3.44 -22.89 -16.40
N ARG A 7 2.82 -22.41 -17.48
CA ARG A 7 3.23 -21.14 -18.13
C ARG A 7 2.88 -19.94 -17.27
N GLU A 8 1.70 -19.95 -16.68
CA GLU A 8 1.27 -18.94 -15.72
C GLU A 8 2.24 -18.86 -14.52
N ALA A 9 2.46 -19.99 -13.83
CA ALA A 9 3.34 -20.02 -12.67
C ALA A 9 4.77 -19.57 -13.02
N ALA A 10 5.27 -19.91 -14.21
CA ALA A 10 6.55 -19.41 -14.68
C ALA A 10 6.56 -17.89 -14.92
N ALA A 11 5.48 -17.35 -15.50
CA ALA A 11 5.32 -15.91 -15.71
C ALA A 11 5.25 -15.14 -14.38
N PHE A 12 4.44 -15.63 -13.43
CA PHE A 12 4.35 -15.06 -12.08
C PHE A 12 5.71 -15.10 -11.38
N ASN A 13 6.35 -16.27 -11.29
CA ASN A 13 7.64 -16.40 -10.61
C ASN A 13 8.73 -15.51 -11.22
N LYS A 14 8.73 -15.35 -12.55
CA LYS A 14 9.64 -14.43 -13.24
C LYS A 14 9.37 -12.97 -12.86
N ALA A 15 8.11 -12.55 -12.87
CA ALA A 15 7.72 -11.19 -12.49
C ALA A 15 8.03 -10.90 -11.02
N ASN A 16 7.62 -11.81 -10.13
CA ASN A 16 7.84 -11.73 -8.68
C ASN A 16 9.33 -11.56 -8.34
N ARG A 17 10.20 -12.44 -8.88
CA ARG A 17 11.66 -12.35 -8.67
C ARG A 17 12.22 -11.02 -9.17
N ALA A 18 11.79 -10.53 -10.33
CA ALA A 18 12.30 -9.28 -10.88
C ALA A 18 11.91 -8.07 -10.02
N LEU A 19 10.69 -8.05 -9.48
CA LEU A 19 10.22 -6.99 -8.57
C LEU A 19 10.92 -7.07 -7.21
N GLU A 20 11.10 -8.27 -6.63
CA GLU A 20 11.87 -8.47 -5.40
C GLU A 20 13.32 -7.98 -5.54
N GLN A 21 13.98 -8.28 -6.66
CA GLN A 21 15.34 -7.78 -6.93
C GLN A 21 15.39 -6.25 -7.05
N THR A 22 14.33 -5.64 -7.61
CA THR A 22 14.20 -4.18 -7.65
C THR A 22 14.06 -3.61 -6.24
N ILE A 23 13.22 -4.22 -5.40
CA ILE A 23 13.03 -3.83 -3.99
C ILE A 23 14.37 -3.93 -3.22
N LEU A 24 15.10 -5.04 -3.37
CA LEU A 24 16.40 -5.22 -2.74
C LEU A 24 17.41 -4.16 -3.20
N SER A 25 17.45 -3.86 -4.51
CA SER A 25 18.32 -2.82 -5.07
C SER A 25 17.99 -1.43 -4.52
N LEU A 26 16.70 -1.10 -4.37
CA LEU A 26 16.26 0.16 -3.78
C LEU A 26 16.60 0.25 -2.30
N ARG A 27 16.43 -0.83 -1.53
CA ARG A 27 16.81 -0.88 -0.11
C ARG A 27 18.31 -0.67 0.09
N ALA A 28 19.13 -1.32 -0.74
CA ALA A 28 20.58 -1.19 -0.72
C ALA A 28 21.10 0.12 -1.37
N CYS A 29 20.21 0.96 -1.92
CA CYS A 29 20.60 2.22 -2.55
C CYS A 29 21.08 3.22 -1.48
N ASN A 30 22.29 3.74 -1.69
CA ASN A 30 23.03 4.61 -0.79
C ASN A 30 23.61 5.86 -1.47
N SER A 31 23.27 6.13 -2.73
CA SER A 31 23.71 7.32 -3.47
C SER A 31 22.70 7.73 -4.54
N TYR A 32 22.78 8.99 -4.98
CA TYR A 32 21.95 9.54 -6.04
C TYR A 32 22.19 8.83 -7.39
N GLU A 33 23.45 8.60 -7.77
CA GLU A 33 23.83 7.96 -9.03
C GLU A 33 23.29 6.53 -9.08
N ARG A 34 23.36 5.80 -7.96
CA ARG A 34 22.80 4.47 -7.84
C ARG A 34 21.28 4.50 -7.96
N LEU A 35 20.61 5.47 -7.34
CA LEU A 35 19.17 5.66 -7.48
C LEU A 35 18.78 5.89 -8.94
N GLN A 36 19.45 6.81 -9.65
CA GLN A 36 19.19 7.09 -11.07
C GLN A 36 19.38 5.86 -11.95
N ALA A 37 20.42 5.06 -11.69
CA ALA A 37 20.64 3.80 -12.40
C ALA A 37 19.48 2.80 -12.20
N ILE A 38 18.97 2.70 -10.97
CA ILE A 38 17.83 1.84 -10.65
C ILE A 38 16.56 2.37 -11.35
N LEU A 39 16.27 3.67 -11.27
CA LEU A 39 15.10 4.27 -11.92
C LEU A 39 15.10 4.05 -13.44
N LYS A 40 16.25 4.24 -14.09
CA LYS A 40 16.42 3.95 -15.52
C LYS A 40 16.15 2.48 -15.85
N SER A 41 16.57 1.56 -14.99
CA SER A 41 16.28 0.12 -15.14
C SER A 41 14.78 -0.17 -15.01
N ILE A 42 14.11 0.44 -14.04
CA ILE A 42 12.66 0.33 -13.84
C ILE A 42 11.91 0.84 -15.09
N ASP A 43 12.26 2.01 -15.61
CA ASP A 43 11.60 2.58 -16.78
C ASP A 43 11.81 1.73 -18.04
N LYS A 44 13.01 1.18 -18.21
CA LYS A 44 13.29 0.21 -19.28
C LYS A 44 12.43 -1.05 -19.12
N ALA A 45 12.31 -1.57 -17.91
CA ALA A 45 11.50 -2.75 -17.62
C ALA A 45 10.00 -2.50 -17.86
N LYS A 46 9.48 -1.32 -17.51
CA LYS A 46 8.07 -0.93 -17.76
C LYS A 46 7.71 -0.87 -19.24
N LYS A 47 8.66 -0.46 -20.09
CA LYS A 47 8.47 -0.36 -21.55
C LYS A 47 8.62 -1.70 -22.29
N SER A 48 9.10 -2.74 -21.60
CA SER A 48 9.28 -4.07 -22.19
C SER A 48 7.94 -4.76 -22.45
N THR A 49 7.79 -5.43 -23.59
CA THR A 49 6.61 -6.28 -23.89
C THR A 49 6.49 -7.46 -22.93
N GLN A 50 7.60 -7.87 -22.30
CA GLN A 50 7.63 -8.88 -21.23
C GLN A 50 7.85 -8.22 -19.87
N SER A 51 7.21 -7.07 -19.64
CA SER A 51 7.42 -6.31 -18.42
C SER A 51 7.05 -7.13 -17.18
N PRO A 52 7.93 -7.25 -16.17
CA PRO A 52 7.55 -7.81 -14.88
C PRO A 52 6.54 -6.92 -14.14
N TYR A 53 6.34 -5.68 -14.61
CA TYR A 53 5.31 -4.78 -14.10
C TYR A 53 3.95 -5.03 -14.75
N PHE A 54 3.85 -5.68 -15.89
CA PHE A 54 2.57 -5.94 -16.54
C PHE A 54 2.50 -7.39 -17.04
N PRO A 55 2.67 -8.37 -16.14
CA PRO A 55 2.55 -9.77 -16.54
C PRO A 55 1.12 -10.06 -16.99
N GLN A 56 0.98 -10.78 -18.10
CA GLN A 56 -0.31 -11.20 -18.64
C GLN A 56 -0.68 -12.61 -18.19
N ASN A 57 -1.98 -12.92 -18.20
CA ASN A 57 -2.53 -14.26 -17.95
C ASN A 57 -2.19 -14.82 -16.56
N LEU A 58 -2.24 -14.00 -15.52
CA LEU A 58 -2.07 -14.43 -14.13
C LEU A 58 -3.42 -14.64 -13.44
N THR A 59 -3.48 -15.50 -12.42
CA THR A 59 -4.61 -15.53 -11.48
C THR A 59 -4.77 -14.20 -10.72
N VAL A 60 -5.94 -13.99 -10.13
CA VAL A 60 -6.25 -12.83 -9.29
C VAL A 60 -5.27 -12.71 -8.11
N GLN A 61 -4.92 -13.83 -7.49
CA GLN A 61 -3.96 -13.89 -6.38
C GLN A 61 -2.58 -13.39 -6.81
N HIS A 62 -2.06 -13.91 -7.92
CA HIS A 62 -0.78 -13.48 -8.48
C HIS A 62 -0.77 -11.97 -8.81
N HIS A 63 -1.86 -11.43 -9.36
CA HIS A 63 -1.98 -9.98 -9.59
C HIS A 63 -1.90 -9.16 -8.30
N THR A 64 -2.52 -9.65 -7.23
CA THR A 64 -2.53 -8.98 -5.92
C THR A 64 -1.13 -8.87 -5.33
N ILE A 65 -0.36 -9.96 -5.37
CA ILE A 65 1.04 -9.99 -4.90
C ILE A 65 1.91 -9.00 -5.72
N ILE A 66 1.79 -9.04 -7.05
CA ILE A 66 2.52 -8.14 -7.94
C ILE A 66 2.15 -6.67 -7.68
N LEU A 67 0.89 -6.38 -7.38
CA LEU A 67 0.45 -5.03 -7.03
C LEU A 67 1.06 -4.54 -5.72
N GLY A 68 1.07 -5.37 -4.67
CA GLY A 68 1.71 -5.04 -3.39
C GLY A 68 3.20 -4.73 -3.53
N GLN A 69 3.91 -5.49 -4.37
CA GLN A 69 5.32 -5.24 -4.67
C GLN A 69 5.54 -3.93 -5.42
N LYS A 70 4.66 -3.59 -6.37
CA LYS A 70 4.73 -2.29 -7.06
C LYS A 70 4.54 -1.11 -6.11
N GLU A 71 3.60 -1.20 -5.18
CA GLU A 71 3.40 -0.14 -4.18
C GLU A 71 4.60 0.00 -3.25
N THR A 72 5.24 -1.11 -2.89
CA THR A 72 6.51 -1.11 -2.15
C THR A 72 7.61 -0.41 -2.93
N ILE A 73 7.75 -0.71 -4.24
CA ILE A 73 8.72 -0.04 -5.12
C ILE A 73 8.44 1.46 -5.20
N ASN A 74 7.18 1.87 -5.41
CA ASN A 74 6.80 3.27 -5.49
C ASN A 74 7.15 4.03 -4.20
N SER A 75 6.89 3.43 -3.04
CA SER A 75 7.18 4.02 -1.73
C SER A 75 8.69 4.17 -1.51
N LEU A 76 9.47 3.12 -1.82
CA LEU A 76 10.93 3.17 -1.71
C LEU A 76 11.56 4.17 -2.68
N VAL A 77 11.05 4.29 -3.90
CA VAL A 77 11.51 5.31 -4.85
C VAL A 77 11.32 6.71 -4.26
N ARG A 78 10.14 7.03 -3.72
CA ARG A 78 9.87 8.32 -3.08
C ARG A 78 10.81 8.58 -1.91
N GLU A 79 10.94 7.62 -1.01
CA GLU A 79 11.84 7.70 0.14
C GLU A 79 13.28 7.99 -0.29
N LYS A 80 13.79 7.24 -1.27
CA LYS A 80 15.18 7.37 -1.75
C LYS A 80 15.41 8.66 -2.53
N THR A 81 14.43 9.15 -3.28
CA THR A 81 14.51 10.45 -3.96
C THR A 81 14.61 11.61 -2.98
N LEU A 82 13.93 11.52 -1.83
CA LEU A 82 14.08 12.51 -0.76
C LEU A 82 15.44 12.40 -0.05
N ALA A 83 15.92 11.17 0.18
CA ALA A 83 17.20 10.94 0.84
C ALA A 83 18.41 11.32 -0.03
N PHE A 84 18.30 11.21 -1.35
CA PHE A 84 19.34 11.54 -2.31
C PHE A 84 18.82 12.60 -3.29
N PRO A 85 18.75 13.88 -2.90
CA PRO A 85 18.35 14.95 -3.81
C PRO A 85 19.39 15.12 -4.92
N ALA A 86 18.95 15.65 -6.06
CA ALA A 86 19.85 15.95 -7.17
C ALA A 86 20.95 16.93 -6.70
N PRO A 87 22.22 16.72 -7.09
CA PRO A 87 23.30 17.66 -6.78
C PRO A 87 22.95 19.04 -7.33
N VAL A 88 22.94 20.04 -6.45
CA VAL A 88 22.80 21.44 -6.89
C VAL A 88 24.13 21.83 -7.53
N VAL A 89 24.15 21.95 -8.86
CA VAL A 89 25.32 22.48 -9.57
C VAL A 89 25.44 23.96 -9.14
N PRO A 90 26.56 24.40 -8.54
CA PRO A 90 26.75 25.80 -8.25
C PRO A 90 26.68 26.58 -9.57
N VAL A 91 25.74 27.51 -9.66
CA VAL A 91 25.79 28.54 -10.70
C VAL A 91 27.12 29.25 -10.49
N ALA A 92 28.01 29.19 -11.50
CA ALA A 92 29.29 29.88 -11.46
C ALA A 92 29.04 31.35 -11.10
N GLN A 93 29.54 31.78 -9.94
CA GLN A 93 29.52 33.18 -9.54
C GLN A 93 30.27 34.00 -10.60
N ASP A 94 29.66 35.12 -10.94
CA ASP A 94 30.05 36.06 -11.98
C ASP A 94 31.56 36.31 -12.03
N VAL A 95 32.10 36.16 -13.25
CA VAL A 95 33.42 36.67 -13.62
C VAL A 95 33.40 38.19 -13.42
N PRO A 96 34.42 38.80 -12.78
CA PRO A 96 34.42 40.25 -12.57
C PRO A 96 34.46 40.97 -13.92
N VAL A 97 33.50 41.86 -14.11
CA VAL A 97 33.32 42.72 -15.28
C VAL A 97 34.58 43.57 -15.49
N ALA A 98 35.33 43.28 -16.55
CA ALA A 98 36.28 44.23 -17.12
C ALA A 98 35.50 45.29 -17.91
N GLN A 99 35.84 46.55 -17.65
CA GLN A 99 35.24 47.73 -18.26
C GLN A 99 35.50 47.83 -19.77
N ASP A 100 34.55 48.53 -20.41
CA ASP A 100 34.59 49.20 -21.71
C ASP A 100 34.44 48.36 -23.00
N VAL A 101 33.34 48.61 -23.74
CA VAL A 101 33.24 49.40 -24.99
C VAL A 101 31.81 49.16 -25.60
N PRO A 102 31.15 50.14 -26.24
CA PRO A 102 29.69 50.10 -26.45
C PRO A 102 29.23 49.79 -27.90
N VAL A 103 27.94 49.42 -27.99
CA VAL A 103 26.99 49.47 -29.12
C VAL A 103 27.16 48.47 -30.29
N ALA A 104 26.15 47.61 -30.49
CA ALA A 104 25.38 47.48 -31.74
C ALA A 104 24.21 46.49 -31.58
N GLN A 105 23.22 46.66 -32.45
CA GLN A 105 21.81 46.28 -32.34
C GLN A 105 21.48 44.82 -32.75
N ASP A 106 20.23 44.48 -32.42
CA ASP A 106 19.29 43.56 -33.07
C ASP A 106 19.02 42.14 -32.51
N VAL A 107 17.74 41.80 -32.61
CA VAL A 107 16.86 40.91 -31.82
C VAL A 107 16.68 39.54 -32.54
N PRO A 108 15.81 38.62 -32.08
CA PRO A 108 15.85 37.70 -30.94
C PRO A 108 16.13 36.23 -31.37
N VAL A 109 16.60 35.37 -30.46
CA VAL A 109 16.60 33.91 -30.68
C VAL A 109 15.84 33.19 -29.57
N ALA A 110 14.80 32.48 -30.02
CA ALA A 110 14.17 31.28 -29.49
C ALA A 110 13.95 31.16 -27.96
N GLN A 111 12.68 31.23 -27.55
CA GLN A 111 12.24 30.65 -26.29
C GLN A 111 12.13 29.12 -26.43
N ASP A 112 12.90 28.42 -25.59
CA ASP A 112 12.75 27.00 -25.32
C ASP A 112 11.49 26.73 -24.45
N VAL A 113 10.68 25.78 -24.91
CA VAL A 113 9.77 24.90 -24.15
C VAL A 113 10.68 23.93 -23.34
N PRO A 114 10.33 23.25 -22.21
CA PRO A 114 8.99 22.72 -21.87
C PRO A 114 8.65 22.55 -20.36
N VAL A 115 7.36 22.37 -20.02
CA VAL A 115 6.99 21.39 -18.98
C VAL A 115 5.68 20.70 -19.35
N ALA A 116 5.78 19.50 -19.92
CA ALA A 116 4.67 18.57 -20.00
C ALA A 116 4.56 17.81 -18.67
N GLN A 117 3.56 18.14 -17.86
CA GLN A 117 3.12 17.32 -16.72
C GLN A 117 2.37 16.09 -17.25
N ASN A 118 3.05 14.95 -17.31
CA ASN A 118 2.39 13.67 -17.53
C ASN A 118 1.77 13.17 -16.22
N VAL A 119 0.50 13.52 -16.01
CA VAL A 119 -0.37 12.89 -15.01
C VAL A 119 -0.75 11.50 -15.51
N LEU A 120 -0.22 10.46 -14.87
CA LEU A 120 -0.68 9.09 -15.02
C LEU A 120 -2.09 8.97 -14.42
N VAL A 121 -3.10 8.97 -15.29
CA VAL A 121 -4.48 8.64 -14.97
C VAL A 121 -4.60 7.13 -14.84
N VAL A 122 -4.77 6.62 -13.62
CA VAL A 122 -5.16 5.23 -13.39
C VAL A 122 -6.69 5.17 -13.52
N ARG A 123 -7.18 4.54 -14.59
CA ARG A 123 -8.60 4.17 -14.71
C ARG A 123 -8.83 2.85 -13.97
N TYR A 124 -9.67 2.87 -12.95
CA TYR A 124 -10.36 1.67 -12.49
C TYR A 124 -11.76 1.70 -13.11
N ALA A 125 -12.00 0.80 -14.06
CA ALA A 125 -13.34 0.58 -14.59
C ALA A 125 -14.10 -0.33 -13.60
N PRO A 126 -15.32 0.02 -13.16
CA PRO A 126 -16.23 -0.95 -12.60
C PRO A 126 -16.89 -1.72 -13.75
N VAL A 127 -16.93 -3.04 -13.61
CA VAL A 127 -17.79 -3.91 -14.40
C VAL A 127 -19.14 -3.90 -13.69
N GLU A 128 -20.15 -3.30 -14.30
CA GLU A 128 -21.54 -3.75 -14.14
C GLU A 128 -22.24 -3.73 -15.49
N GLU A 129 -23.02 -4.77 -15.68
CA GLU A 129 -23.73 -5.19 -16.88
C GLU A 129 -25.21 -4.82 -16.68
N ALA A 130 -25.75 -3.90 -17.48
CA ALA A 130 -27.17 -3.83 -17.83
C ALA A 130 -27.40 -2.83 -18.99
N ASN A 131 -28.02 -3.34 -20.06
CA ASN A 131 -28.68 -2.57 -21.11
C ASN A 131 -29.81 -1.70 -20.53
N GLU A 132 -29.98 -0.46 -21.03
CA GLU A 132 -31.08 -0.04 -21.93
C GLU A 132 -31.04 1.49 -22.19
N LEU A 133 -31.44 1.87 -23.41
CA LEU A 133 -31.48 3.23 -23.96
C LEU A 133 -32.46 4.17 -23.22
N SER A 134 -32.07 5.43 -22.98
CA SER A 134 -32.91 6.61 -23.27
C SER A 134 -32.15 7.94 -23.14
N ASP A 135 -32.55 8.93 -23.94
CA ASP A 135 -31.95 10.25 -24.17
C ASP A 135 -32.05 11.24 -22.97
N GLN A 136 -30.92 11.94 -22.67
CA GLN A 136 -30.66 13.28 -22.04
C GLN A 136 -31.58 13.88 -20.94
N PRO A 137 -31.13 14.83 -20.06
CA PRO A 137 -29.91 15.66 -20.07
C PRO A 137 -29.15 15.84 -18.71
N GLN A 138 -27.91 16.36 -18.79
CA GLN A 138 -27.17 17.10 -17.74
C GLN A 138 -26.99 16.44 -16.35
N HIS A 139 -26.16 15.40 -16.26
CA HIS A 139 -25.63 14.96 -14.95
C HIS A 139 -24.34 15.71 -14.61
N GLU A 140 -24.45 16.55 -13.59
CA GLU A 140 -23.37 17.18 -12.85
C GLU A 140 -22.31 16.12 -12.50
N ASN A 141 -21.08 16.41 -12.89
CA ASN A 141 -19.97 15.48 -12.94
C ASN A 141 -19.45 15.19 -11.52
N ASN A 142 -20.21 14.42 -10.75
CA ASN A 142 -19.85 13.95 -9.40
C ASN A 142 -18.83 12.81 -9.51
N ARG A 143 -17.66 13.10 -10.10
CA ARG A 143 -16.52 12.19 -10.04
C ARG A 143 -16.06 12.14 -8.60
N VAL A 144 -16.33 11.02 -7.94
CA VAL A 144 -15.79 10.70 -6.61
C VAL A 144 -14.29 10.99 -6.61
N GLU A 145 -13.90 12.07 -5.93
CA GLU A 145 -12.54 12.58 -5.95
C GLU A 145 -11.67 11.71 -5.03
N PHE A 146 -10.71 11.00 -5.61
CA PHE A 146 -9.75 10.20 -4.87
C PHE A 146 -8.77 11.12 -4.12
N ASP A 147 -8.78 11.08 -2.78
CA ASP A 147 -7.92 11.90 -1.95
C ASP A 147 -6.55 11.25 -1.72
N ARG A 148 -5.51 11.83 -2.32
CA ARG A 148 -4.13 11.33 -2.21
C ARG A 148 -3.53 11.47 -0.81
N THR A 149 -3.97 12.46 -0.04
CA THR A 149 -3.50 12.67 1.34
C THR A 149 -4.07 11.57 2.23
N ARG A 150 -5.39 11.36 2.16
CA ARG A 150 -6.06 10.27 2.91
C ARG A 150 -5.52 8.89 2.55
N PHE A 151 -5.23 8.67 1.27
CA PHE A 151 -4.57 7.43 0.84
C PHE A 151 -3.17 7.26 1.47
N SER A 152 -2.41 8.35 1.59
CA SER A 152 -1.10 8.32 2.23
C SER A 152 -1.20 7.96 3.73
N ASP A 153 -2.24 8.42 4.42
CA ASP A 153 -2.47 8.10 5.84
C ASP A 153 -2.69 6.59 6.06
N LEU A 154 -3.22 5.89 5.04
CA LEU A 154 -3.54 4.46 5.11
C LEU A 154 -2.35 3.53 4.79
N GLN A 155 -1.16 4.03 4.47
CA GLN A 155 -0.03 3.18 4.07
C GLN A 155 0.28 2.06 5.08
N LYS A 156 0.30 2.39 6.38
CA LYS A 156 0.54 1.39 7.44
C LYS A 156 -0.60 0.38 7.55
N VAL A 157 -1.85 0.82 7.33
CA VAL A 157 -3.03 -0.06 7.33
C VAL A 157 -2.93 -1.05 6.18
N PHE A 158 -2.60 -0.60 4.97
CA PHE A 158 -2.43 -1.50 3.83
C PHE A 158 -1.34 -2.54 4.03
N VAL A 159 -0.22 -2.18 4.69
CA VAL A 159 0.82 -3.16 5.05
C VAL A 159 0.26 -4.25 5.96
N GLN A 160 -0.52 -3.91 6.98
CA GLN A 160 -1.11 -4.91 7.88
C GLN A 160 -2.22 -5.72 7.21
N MET A 161 -3.01 -5.10 6.33
CA MET A 161 -4.00 -5.80 5.52
C MET A 161 -3.35 -6.81 4.57
N MET A 162 -2.18 -6.52 4.00
CA MET A 162 -1.43 -7.49 3.20
C MET A 162 -1.02 -8.70 4.06
N PHE A 163 -0.48 -8.47 5.27
CA PHE A 163 -0.16 -9.57 6.19
C PHE A 163 -1.38 -10.42 6.57
N LEU A 164 -2.54 -9.78 6.79
CA LEU A 164 -3.80 -10.50 7.02
C LEU A 164 -4.18 -11.35 5.80
N SER A 165 -4.10 -10.79 4.59
CA SER A 165 -4.39 -11.51 3.35
C SER A 165 -3.47 -12.71 3.16
N ASP A 166 -2.16 -12.55 3.35
CA ASP A 166 -1.19 -13.65 3.22
C ASP A 166 -1.50 -14.78 4.21
N LYS A 167 -1.90 -14.42 5.43
CA LYS A 167 -2.28 -15.40 6.43
C LYS A 167 -3.58 -16.12 6.04
N VAL A 168 -4.57 -15.41 5.53
CA VAL A 168 -5.83 -16.01 5.05
C VAL A 168 -5.57 -17.06 3.97
N GLU A 169 -4.67 -16.76 3.03
CA GLU A 169 -4.23 -17.73 2.01
C GLU A 169 -3.52 -18.95 2.62
N GLU A 170 -2.73 -18.76 3.68
CA GLU A 170 -2.12 -19.87 4.44
C GLU A 170 -3.19 -20.78 5.07
N LEU A 171 -4.30 -20.21 5.57
CA LEU A 171 -5.41 -21.01 6.09
C LEU A 171 -6.13 -21.78 4.99
N TYR A 172 -6.37 -21.19 3.82
CA TYR A 172 -6.94 -21.91 2.67
C TYR A 172 -6.04 -23.05 2.23
N THR A 173 -4.72 -22.84 2.19
CA THR A 173 -3.75 -23.89 1.86
C THR A 173 -3.81 -25.05 2.87
N LYS A 174 -3.90 -24.73 4.17
CA LYS A 174 -4.06 -25.75 5.23
C LYS A 174 -5.41 -26.46 5.12
N HIS A 175 -6.48 -25.74 4.80
CA HIS A 175 -7.79 -26.32 4.55
C HIS A 175 -7.72 -27.35 3.41
N GLU A 176 -7.19 -26.99 2.24
CA GLU A 176 -7.06 -27.92 1.10
C GLU A 176 -6.22 -29.16 1.45
N TYR A 177 -5.14 -28.97 2.20
CA TYR A 177 -4.34 -30.09 2.71
C TYR A 177 -5.16 -31.06 3.58
N TYR A 178 -5.93 -30.53 4.54
CA TYR A 178 -6.74 -31.37 5.42
C TYR A 178 -7.96 -32.01 4.73
N VAL A 179 -8.51 -31.37 3.69
CA VAL A 179 -9.50 -32.00 2.81
C VAL A 179 -8.91 -33.21 2.10
N ALA A 180 -7.69 -33.09 1.56
CA ALA A 180 -7.01 -34.20 0.88
C ALA A 180 -6.69 -35.37 1.83
N GLU A 181 -6.41 -35.07 3.10
CA GLU A 181 -6.16 -36.06 4.15
C GLU A 181 -7.46 -36.61 4.80
N ASN A 182 -8.64 -36.16 4.36
CA ASN A 182 -9.94 -36.50 4.95
C ASN A 182 -9.95 -36.27 6.48
N ASN A 183 -9.45 -35.12 6.91
CA ASN A 183 -9.20 -34.78 8.29
C ASN A 183 -10.23 -33.77 8.81
N ASP A 184 -10.72 -33.99 10.04
CA ASP A 184 -11.74 -33.18 10.70
C ASP A 184 -11.34 -31.71 10.93
N LYS A 185 -10.03 -31.39 10.86
CA LYS A 185 -9.52 -30.02 10.96
C LYS A 185 -9.86 -29.14 9.75
N GLU A 186 -10.26 -29.71 8.61
CA GLU A 186 -10.57 -28.95 7.40
C GLU A 186 -11.59 -27.83 7.66
N ALA A 187 -12.61 -28.11 8.48
CA ALA A 187 -13.71 -27.20 8.76
C ALA A 187 -13.24 -26.01 9.61
N SER A 188 -12.35 -26.26 10.58
CA SER A 188 -11.75 -25.21 11.40
C SER A 188 -10.91 -24.26 10.56
N TYR A 189 -10.04 -24.79 9.68
CA TYR A 189 -9.20 -23.95 8.81
C TYR A 189 -10.02 -23.14 7.80
N ARG A 190 -11.05 -23.74 7.21
CA ARG A 190 -11.97 -23.02 6.31
C ARG A 190 -12.69 -21.89 7.04
N LYS A 191 -13.26 -22.17 8.21
CA LYS A 191 -14.02 -21.17 8.99
C LYS A 191 -13.15 -19.98 9.38
N ALA A 192 -11.89 -20.23 9.77
CA ALA A 192 -10.94 -19.17 10.05
C ALA A 192 -10.53 -18.39 8.79
N ALA A 193 -10.36 -19.06 7.64
CA ALA A 193 -10.05 -18.40 6.37
C ALA A 193 -11.21 -17.47 5.94
N ASP A 194 -12.44 -17.96 6.03
CA ASP A 194 -13.67 -17.21 5.75
C ASP A 194 -13.78 -15.99 6.68
N ALA A 195 -13.50 -16.16 7.99
CA ALA A 195 -13.51 -15.07 8.97
C ALA A 195 -12.45 -13.99 8.66
N GLY A 196 -11.22 -14.40 8.33
CA GLY A 196 -10.15 -13.46 7.98
C GLY A 196 -10.41 -12.73 6.67
N ARG A 197 -11.00 -13.42 5.68
CA ARG A 197 -11.44 -12.81 4.42
C ARG A 197 -12.52 -11.76 4.66
N ALA A 198 -13.52 -12.08 5.47
CA ALA A 198 -14.59 -11.14 5.81
C ALA A 198 -14.06 -9.86 6.47
N LEU A 199 -13.12 -9.97 7.43
CA LEU A 199 -12.48 -8.80 8.04
C LEU A 199 -11.67 -7.98 7.03
N TYR A 200 -10.90 -8.65 6.16
CA TYR A 200 -10.14 -7.97 5.12
C TYR A 200 -11.06 -7.15 4.20
N ASP A 201 -12.14 -7.76 3.70
CA ASP A 201 -13.07 -7.12 2.77
C ASP A 201 -13.79 -5.93 3.43
N GLN A 202 -14.21 -6.06 4.69
CA GLN A 202 -14.86 -4.98 5.45
C GLN A 202 -13.91 -3.80 5.71
N ILE A 203 -12.68 -4.05 6.14
CA ILE A 203 -11.69 -2.98 6.38
C ILE A 203 -11.29 -2.33 5.05
N SER A 204 -11.16 -3.11 3.97
CA SER A 204 -10.88 -2.60 2.62
C SER A 204 -11.98 -1.64 2.14
N SER A 205 -13.25 -1.98 2.40
CA SER A 205 -14.38 -1.10 2.11
C SER A 205 -14.27 0.22 2.87
N LEU A 206 -13.99 0.19 4.18
CA LEU A 206 -13.80 1.40 4.99
C LEU A 206 -12.63 2.26 4.49
N CYS A 207 -11.52 1.65 4.11
CA CYS A 207 -10.38 2.34 3.49
C CYS A 207 -10.80 3.06 2.20
N SER A 208 -11.60 2.40 1.36
CA SER A 208 -12.13 3.00 0.13
C SER A 208 -13.03 4.20 0.42
N GLN A 209 -13.98 4.03 1.34
CA GLN A 209 -14.91 5.10 1.75
C GLN A 209 -14.15 6.31 2.31
N TYR A 210 -13.14 6.09 3.15
CA TYR A 210 -12.32 7.16 3.71
C TYR A 210 -11.57 7.93 2.61
N VAL A 211 -10.92 7.23 1.68
CA VAL A 211 -10.16 7.85 0.57
C VAL A 211 -11.07 8.62 -0.40
N LYS A 212 -12.30 8.16 -0.58
CA LYS A 212 -13.33 8.79 -1.43
C LYS A 212 -14.06 9.95 -0.75
N LYS A 213 -13.69 10.29 0.50
CA LYS A 213 -14.38 11.29 1.33
C LYS A 213 -15.84 10.95 1.63
N GLU A 214 -16.23 9.68 1.55
CA GLU A 214 -17.57 9.20 1.92
C GLU A 214 -17.74 9.13 3.45
N ILE A 215 -16.63 8.90 4.17
CA ILE A 215 -16.56 9.00 5.64
C ILE A 215 -15.37 9.87 6.06
N ASP A 216 -15.45 10.49 7.23
CA ASP A 216 -14.34 11.24 7.82
C ASP A 216 -13.37 10.32 8.58
N LEU A 217 -12.29 10.90 9.13
CA LEU A 217 -11.25 10.15 9.84
C LEU A 217 -11.77 9.50 11.12
N ASP A 218 -12.65 10.18 11.86
CA ASP A 218 -13.17 9.70 13.13
C ASP A 218 -14.13 8.53 12.90
N ALA A 219 -15.03 8.65 11.92
CA ALA A 219 -15.90 7.58 11.46
C ALA A 219 -15.09 6.38 10.95
N PHE A 220 -14.05 6.61 10.15
CA PHE A 220 -13.15 5.55 9.69
C PHE A 220 -12.49 4.81 10.86
N LYS A 221 -11.91 5.54 11.82
CA LYS A 221 -11.24 4.96 13.00
C LYS A 221 -12.21 4.18 13.86
N GLN A 222 -13.37 4.75 14.16
CA GLN A 222 -14.39 4.12 14.99
C GLN A 222 -14.88 2.82 14.35
N GLN A 223 -15.35 2.88 13.10
CA GLN A 223 -15.90 1.72 12.40
C GLN A 223 -14.84 0.62 12.21
N SER A 224 -13.62 0.98 11.82
CA SER A 224 -12.55 -0.01 11.61
C SER A 224 -12.06 -0.65 12.93
N THR A 225 -12.07 0.11 14.02
CA THR A 225 -11.75 -0.43 15.36
C THR A 225 -12.87 -1.32 15.88
N ASP A 226 -14.13 -0.97 15.62
CA ASP A 226 -15.29 -1.77 15.98
C ASP A 226 -15.27 -3.15 15.30
N LEU A 227 -14.77 -3.24 14.06
CA LEU A 227 -14.57 -4.52 13.37
C LEU A 227 -13.56 -5.44 14.06
N LEU A 228 -12.62 -4.89 14.84
CA LEU A 228 -11.56 -5.65 15.51
C LEU A 228 -11.85 -5.95 16.99
N LYS A 229 -13.05 -5.61 17.47
CA LYS A 229 -13.47 -5.91 18.84
C LYS A 229 -13.64 -7.41 19.09
N ASN A 230 -13.54 -7.79 20.35
CA ASN A 230 -13.61 -9.20 20.80
C ASN A 230 -14.98 -9.85 20.60
N ASP A 231 -16.05 -9.05 20.56
CA ASP A 231 -17.42 -9.48 20.31
C ASP A 231 -17.72 -9.70 18.82
N ASN A 232 -16.83 -9.26 17.91
CA ASN A 232 -16.94 -9.58 16.50
C ASN A 232 -16.69 -11.09 16.27
N PRO A 233 -17.64 -11.83 15.66
CA PRO A 233 -17.52 -13.27 15.49
C PRO A 233 -16.33 -13.68 14.63
N ASN A 234 -15.92 -12.87 13.66
CA ASN A 234 -14.75 -13.14 12.82
C ASN A 234 -13.45 -13.01 13.62
N VAL A 235 -13.37 -12.01 14.49
CA VAL A 235 -12.22 -11.83 15.40
C VAL A 235 -12.13 -12.97 16.40
N ALA A 236 -13.28 -13.36 16.98
CA ALA A 236 -13.36 -14.49 17.89
C ALA A 236 -12.88 -15.80 17.22
N GLU A 237 -13.33 -16.05 15.99
CA GLU A 237 -12.91 -17.21 15.20
C GLU A 237 -11.39 -17.19 14.94
N LEU A 238 -10.84 -16.09 14.43
CA LEU A 238 -9.40 -15.99 14.16
C LEU A 238 -8.54 -16.16 15.40
N LYS A 239 -9.01 -15.72 16.58
CA LYS A 239 -8.28 -15.85 17.84
C LYS A 239 -8.11 -17.29 18.31
N THR A 240 -8.89 -18.23 17.78
CA THR A 240 -8.66 -19.67 17.99
C THR A 240 -7.34 -20.15 17.36
N HIS A 241 -6.83 -19.41 16.37
CA HIS A 241 -5.53 -19.65 15.73
C HIS A 241 -4.45 -18.73 16.30
N ARG A 242 -3.47 -19.31 17.02
CA ARG A 242 -2.42 -18.55 17.74
C ARG A 242 -1.71 -17.49 16.89
N GLU A 243 -1.43 -17.81 15.62
CA GLU A 243 -0.66 -16.96 14.70
C GLU A 243 -1.39 -15.68 14.26
N TYR A 244 -2.71 -15.59 14.49
CA TYR A 244 -3.52 -14.46 14.07
C TYR A 244 -3.63 -13.35 15.09
N LYS A 245 -3.31 -13.65 16.36
CA LYS A 245 -3.39 -12.66 17.44
C LYS A 245 -2.47 -11.47 17.17
N ASP A 246 -1.27 -11.73 16.69
CA ASP A 246 -0.28 -10.68 16.39
C ASP A 246 -0.70 -9.84 15.17
N VAL A 247 -1.30 -10.46 14.15
CA VAL A 247 -1.82 -9.76 12.97
C VAL A 247 -2.94 -8.80 13.35
N LEU A 248 -3.90 -9.26 14.16
CA LEU A 248 -5.03 -8.45 14.62
C LEU A 248 -4.58 -7.26 15.47
N VAL A 249 -3.62 -7.47 16.38
CA VAL A 249 -3.04 -6.40 17.20
C VAL A 249 -2.32 -5.36 16.34
N ASN A 250 -1.48 -5.81 15.39
CA ASN A 250 -0.76 -4.88 14.53
C ASN A 250 -1.71 -4.08 13.62
N LEU A 251 -2.78 -4.72 13.13
CA LEU A 251 -3.81 -4.06 12.34
C LEU A 251 -4.56 -3.00 13.15
N LEU A 252 -4.94 -3.31 14.40
CA LEU A 252 -5.56 -2.36 15.32
C LEU A 252 -4.67 -1.14 15.59
N ILE A 253 -3.37 -1.36 15.83
CA ILE A 253 -2.38 -0.29 16.00
C ILE A 253 -2.28 0.57 14.74
N ALA A 254 -2.28 -0.06 13.56
CA ALA A 254 -2.22 0.68 12.30
C ALA A 254 -3.46 1.55 12.07
N LEU A 255 -4.66 1.02 12.35
CA LEU A 255 -5.93 1.73 12.17
C LEU A 255 -6.08 2.93 13.11
N THR A 256 -5.74 2.75 14.38
CA THR A 256 -5.79 3.81 15.40
C THR A 256 -4.76 4.92 15.13
N GLY A 257 -3.62 4.55 14.53
CA GLY A 257 -2.54 5.46 14.15
C GLY A 257 -2.76 6.28 12.86
N VAL A 258 -3.85 6.06 12.11
CA VAL A 258 -4.16 6.82 10.88
C VAL A 258 -4.37 8.30 11.20
N GLY A 259 -3.89 9.20 10.35
CA GLY A 259 -4.05 10.66 10.51
C GLY A 259 -3.20 11.31 11.61
N LEU A 260 -2.37 10.54 12.33
CA LEU A 260 -1.30 11.10 13.16
C LEU A 260 -0.15 11.52 12.25
N LEU A 261 -0.14 12.78 11.81
CA LEU A 261 0.97 13.42 11.12
C LEU A 261 2.23 13.31 12.00
N ALA A 262 3.11 12.37 11.65
CA ALA A 262 4.43 12.18 12.26
C ALA A 262 4.44 11.94 13.79
N ILE A 263 4.36 10.67 14.21
CA ILE A 263 5.27 10.22 15.28
C ILE A 263 6.63 9.98 14.62
N ALA A 264 7.31 11.08 14.30
CA ALA A 264 8.73 11.12 14.01
C ALA A 264 9.52 11.23 15.33
N ALA A 265 9.26 10.34 16.28
CA ALA A 265 10.09 10.07 17.45
C ALA A 265 9.62 8.77 18.10
N MET A 266 10.41 7.70 17.98
CA MET A 266 10.18 6.32 18.49
C MET A 266 9.18 5.50 17.64
N SER A 267 9.55 4.48 16.87
CA SER A 267 10.58 3.46 17.06
C SER A 267 11.23 3.02 15.73
N VAL A 268 12.52 3.32 15.60
CA VAL A 268 13.45 2.71 14.64
C VAL A 268 13.95 1.39 15.24
N TYR A 269 13.80 0.27 14.54
CA TYR A 269 14.83 -0.76 14.26
C TYR A 269 14.18 -2.07 13.76
N ASN A 270 14.47 -2.46 12.52
CA ASN A 270 14.32 -3.82 11.97
C ASN A 270 12.96 -4.51 12.13
N GLY A 271 11.91 -4.06 11.44
CA GLY A 271 10.78 -4.93 11.04
C GLY A 271 10.06 -5.70 12.16
N ARG A 272 10.22 -5.27 13.42
CA ARG A 272 9.70 -5.96 14.59
C ARG A 272 9.01 -4.92 15.47
N PHE A 273 7.74 -4.67 15.18
CA PHE A 273 6.82 -3.94 16.07
C PHE A 273 6.46 -4.78 17.31
N THR A 274 7.43 -5.46 17.93
CA THR A 274 7.20 -6.14 19.22
C THR A 274 7.84 -5.31 20.33
N MET A 275 7.16 -4.24 20.76
CA MET A 275 7.42 -3.71 22.11
C MET A 275 6.94 -4.68 23.20
N PHE A 276 6.18 -5.71 22.83
CA PHE A 276 5.69 -6.72 23.75
C PHE A 276 6.22 -8.09 23.35
N LYS A 277 7.07 -8.69 24.19
CA LYS A 277 7.31 -10.14 24.16
C LYS A 277 5.96 -10.84 24.38
N THR A 278 5.60 -11.73 23.46
CA THR A 278 4.34 -12.48 23.48
C THR A 278 4.41 -13.62 24.49
N ASN A 279 4.19 -13.29 25.77
CA ASN A 279 3.68 -14.25 26.74
C ASN A 279 2.15 -14.15 26.79
N THR A 280 1.54 -15.34 26.74
CA THR A 280 0.16 -15.88 26.96
C THR A 280 -1.06 -15.01 27.24
N ASP A 281 -1.00 -13.68 27.18
CA ASP A 281 -2.14 -12.83 27.49
C ASP A 281 -2.18 -11.62 26.55
N SER A 282 -2.72 -11.82 25.35
CA SER A 282 -2.91 -10.76 24.35
C SER A 282 -4.35 -10.24 24.27
N GLY A 283 -5.31 -10.95 24.90
CA GLY A 283 -6.69 -10.47 25.04
C GLY A 283 -6.74 -9.27 25.98
N SER A 284 -6.21 -9.42 27.20
CA SER A 284 -6.13 -8.31 28.16
C SER A 284 -5.29 -7.15 27.64
N LYS A 285 -4.33 -7.40 26.74
CA LYS A 285 -3.50 -6.35 26.14
C LYS A 285 -4.23 -5.56 25.07
N ILE A 286 -5.12 -6.17 24.29
CA ILE A 286 -5.99 -5.43 23.36
C ILE A 286 -6.91 -4.51 24.17
N ASP A 287 -7.49 -5.04 25.25
CA ASP A 287 -8.37 -4.27 26.14
C ASP A 287 -7.56 -3.16 26.85
N ALA A 288 -6.36 -3.44 27.35
CA ALA A 288 -5.48 -2.44 27.95
C ALA A 288 -4.96 -1.39 26.96
N LEU A 289 -4.71 -1.76 25.69
CA LEU A 289 -4.34 -0.81 24.64
C LEU A 289 -5.51 0.11 24.32
N LYS A 290 -6.73 -0.44 24.27
CA LYS A 290 -7.98 0.32 24.12
C LYS A 290 -8.16 1.30 25.27
N ASP A 291 -8.03 0.84 26.51
CA ASP A 291 -8.16 1.67 27.71
C ASP A 291 -7.12 2.79 27.75
N THR A 292 -5.86 2.48 27.37
CA THR A 292 -4.79 3.48 27.26
C THR A 292 -5.08 4.49 26.15
N LEU A 293 -5.65 4.05 25.02
CA LEU A 293 -5.99 4.92 23.90
C LEU A 293 -7.18 5.84 24.22
N GLU A 294 -8.20 5.33 24.90
CA GLU A 294 -9.34 6.13 25.40
C GLU A 294 -8.87 7.19 26.41
N HIS A 295 -7.88 6.88 27.26
CA HIS A 295 -7.24 7.84 28.16
C HIS A 295 -6.40 8.91 27.44
N VAL A 296 -5.74 8.56 26.33
CA VAL A 296 -4.97 9.53 25.53
C VAL A 296 -5.89 10.45 24.72
N GLN A 297 -7.01 9.94 24.19
CA GLN A 297 -7.99 10.78 23.47
C GLN A 297 -8.68 11.79 24.39
N THR A 298 -8.97 11.41 25.65
CA THR A 298 -9.58 12.31 26.64
C THR A 298 -8.60 13.36 27.18
N THR A 299 -7.29 13.14 27.09
CA THR A 299 -6.27 14.12 27.52
C THR A 299 -5.84 15.09 26.43
N VAL A 300 -6.06 14.79 25.14
CA VAL A 300 -5.74 15.67 24.00
C VAL A 300 -6.88 16.64 23.66
N ASN A 301 -8.11 16.35 24.08
CA ASN A 301 -9.26 17.27 24.03
C ASN A 301 -9.76 17.61 25.44
N PRO A 302 -9.03 18.42 26.24
CA PRO A 302 -9.67 19.08 27.36
C PRO A 302 -10.62 20.16 26.80
N ASN A 303 -11.87 20.17 27.27
CA ASN A 303 -12.84 21.24 26.99
C ASN A 303 -12.22 22.64 27.12
#